data_AF-A0A3A5JVI0-F1
#
_entry.id   AF-A0A3A5JVI0-F1
#
_cell.length_a   1.000
_cell.length_b   1.000
_cell.length_c   1.000
_cell.angle_alpha   90.00
_cell.angle_beta   90.00
_cell.angle_gamma   90.00
#
_symmetry.space_group_name_H-M   'P 1'
#
loop_
_entity.id
_entity.type
_entity.pdbx_description
1 polymer ?
#
loop_
_entity_poly.entity_id
_entity_poly.type
_entity_poly.pdbx_seq_one_letter_code
_entity_poly.pdbx_strand_id
1 'polypeptide(L)' 'MTQLRQRMSEDMQVRNFALNTQLSYLQQVSLFARHFGKSPDVLGREDIRTYQVYLTNEK' A
#
# COMPACT_ATOMS: atom_id res chain seq x y z
N MET A 1 -10.40 4.26 -9.81
CA MET A 1 -9.03 3.74 -10.01
C MET A 1 -8.09 4.94 -10.03
N THR A 2 -7.08 5.01 -9.15
CA THR A 2 -6.13 6.15 -9.12
C THR A 2 -4.92 5.87 -10.01
N GLN A 3 -4.27 6.93 -10.51
CA GLN A 3 -3.02 6.84 -11.29
C GLN A 3 -1.95 5.99 -10.56
N LEU A 4 -1.80 6.21 -9.25
CA LEU A 4 -0.84 5.47 -8.41
C LEU A 4 -1.19 3.97 -8.32
N ARG A 5 -2.48 3.62 -8.18
CA ARG A 5 -2.93 2.21 -8.13
C ARG A 5 -2.70 1.50 -9.47
N GLN A 6 -2.95 2.20 -10.58
CA GLN A 6 -2.74 1.68 -11.93
C GLN A 6 -1.26 1.34 -12.13
N ARG A 7 -0.38 2.30 -11.86
CA ARG A 7 1.08 2.12 -11.97
C ARG A 7 1.58 0.97 -11.11
N MET A 8 1.14 0.87 -9.85
CA MET A 8 1.53 -0.23 -8.98
C MET A 8 1.10 -1.60 -9.54
N SER A 9 -0.08 -1.68 -10.17
CA SER A 9 -0.57 -2.93 -10.77
C SER A 9 0.27 -3.32 -11.98
N GLU A 10 0.54 -2.37 -12.88
CA GLU A 10 1.39 -2.56 -14.06
C GLU A 10 2.82 -2.97 -13.67
N ASP A 11 3.40 -2.31 -12.68
CA ASP A 11 4.75 -2.60 -12.17
C ASP A 11 4.87 -4.03 -11.60
N MET A 12 3.80 -4.55 -10.99
CA MET A 12 3.78 -5.94 -10.49
C MET A 12 3.53 -6.95 -11.62
N GLN A 13 2.74 -6.59 -12.64
CA GLN A 13 2.55 -7.42 -13.83
C GLN A 13 3.85 -7.59 -14.62
N VAL A 14 4.59 -6.50 -14.86
CA VAL A 14 5.90 -6.52 -15.53
C VAL A 14 6.90 -7.41 -14.77
N ARG A 15 6.80 -7.44 -13.43
CA ARG A 15 7.63 -8.30 -12.56
C ARG A 15 7.12 -9.74 -12.42
N ASN A 16 6.06 -10.11 -13.15
CA ASN A 16 5.45 -11.43 -13.11
C ASN A 16 5.03 -11.88 -11.70
N PHE A 17 4.53 -10.95 -10.88
CA PHE A 17 3.99 -11.30 -9.57
C PHE A 17 2.70 -12.10 -9.73
N ALA A 18 2.52 -13.13 -8.91
CA ALA A 18 1.28 -13.90 -8.89
C ALA A 18 0.07 -13.00 -8.53
N LEU A 19 -1.11 -13.33 -9.07
CA LEU A 19 -2.32 -12.52 -8.89
C LEU A 19 -2.67 -12.30 -7.42
N ASN A 20 -2.49 -13.33 -6.58
CA ASN A 20 -2.71 -13.23 -5.13
C ASN A 20 -1.76 -12.22 -4.47
N THR A 21 -0.49 -12.18 -4.87
CA THR A 21 0.49 -11.20 -4.41
C THR A 21 0.07 -9.79 -4.81
N GLN A 22 -0.36 -9.60 -6.07
CA GLN A 22 -0.83 -8.29 -6.55
C GLN A 22 -2.02 -7.78 -5.72
N LEU A 23 -3.04 -8.62 -5.52
CA LEU A 23 -4.22 -8.28 -4.74
C LEU A 23 -3.88 -7.98 -3.28
N SER A 24 -3.02 -8.81 -2.67
CA SER A 24 -2.58 -8.61 -1.28
C SER A 24 -1.85 -7.28 -1.12
N TYR A 25 -0.91 -6.96 -2.01
CA TYR A 25 -0.13 -5.73 -1.92
C TYR A 25 -1.01 -4.49 -2.13
N LEU A 26 -1.94 -4.53 -3.09
CA LEU A 26 -2.93 -3.46 -3.29
C LEU A 26 -3.82 -3.26 -2.04
N GLN A 27 -4.21 -4.35 -1.38
CA GLN A 27 -4.97 -4.29 -0.14
C GLN A 27 -4.16 -3.65 0.98
N GLN A 28 -2.89 -4.03 1.17
CA GLN A 28 -2.04 -3.44 2.21
C GLN A 28 -1.85 -1.94 2.02
N VAL A 29 -1.60 -1.48 0.79
CA VAL A 29 -1.50 -0.04 0.49
C VAL A 29 -2.84 0.68 0.76
N SER A 30 -3.97 0.04 0.47
CA SER A 30 -5.28 0.59 0.79
C SER A 30 -5.54 0.71 2.30
N LEU A 31 -5.07 -0.25 3.09
CA LEU A 31 -5.20 -0.21 4.55
C LEU A 31 -4.29 0.86 5.16
N PHE A 32 -3.07 1.00 4.64
CA PHE A 32 -2.14 2.07 5.00
C PHE A 32 -2.76 3.45 4.75
N ALA A 33 -3.27 3.71 3.55
CA ALA A 33 -3.94 4.96 3.22
C ALA A 33 -5.16 5.24 4.12
N ARG A 34 -5.95 4.20 4.42
CA ARG A 34 -7.12 4.31 5.31
C ARG A 34 -6.71 4.66 6.75
N HIS A 35 -5.59 4.16 7.26
CA HIS A 35 -5.12 4.47 8.61
C HIS A 35 -4.84 5.97 8.78
N PHE A 36 -4.23 6.63 7.79
CA PHE A 36 -3.94 8.07 7.85
C PHE A 36 -5.06 8.96 7.31
N GLY A 37 -6.09 8.38 6.67
CA GLY A 37 -7.14 9.14 5.99
C GLY A 37 -6.60 10.01 4.84
N LYS A 38 -5.45 9.65 4.27
CA LYS A 38 -4.73 10.42 3.25
C LYS A 38 -4.39 9.52 2.06
N SER A 39 -4.25 10.13 0.89
CA SER A 39 -3.84 9.42 -0.29
C SER A 39 -2.37 8.95 -0.16
N PRO A 40 -2.01 7.73 -0.63
CA PRO A 40 -0.68 7.17 -0.41
C PRO A 40 0.45 7.89 -1.19
N ASP A 41 0.10 8.79 -2.12
CA ASP A 41 1.04 9.69 -2.82
C ASP A 41 1.59 10.82 -1.94
N VAL A 42 0.91 11.16 -0.85
CA VAL A 42 1.35 12.20 0.11
C VAL A 42 1.92 11.61 1.41
N LEU A 43 1.97 10.28 1.54
CA LEU A 43 2.48 9.58 2.71
C LEU A 43 3.95 9.17 2.49
N GLY A 44 4.77 9.35 3.51
CA GLY A 44 6.22 9.18 3.45
C GLY A 44 6.77 8.17 4.45
N ARG A 45 8.09 8.24 4.66
CA ARG A 45 8.83 7.32 5.54
C ARG A 45 8.37 7.36 7.00
N GLU A 46 8.06 8.55 7.52
CA GLU A 46 7.59 8.69 8.90
C GLU A 46 6.20 8.09 9.11
N ASP A 47 5.31 8.22 8.11
CA ASP A 47 4.00 7.57 8.12
C ASP A 47 4.15 6.04 8.07
N ILE A 48 5.08 5.53 7.24
CA ILE A 48 5.39 4.10 7.18
C ILE A 48 5.85 3.59 8.55
N ARG A 49 6.79 4.29 9.20
CA ARG A 49 7.28 3.92 10.53
C ARG A 49 6.15 3.90 11.54
N THR A 50 5.32 4.95 11.56
CA THR A 50 4.16 5.06 12.45
C THR A 50 3.20 3.89 12.23
N TYR A 51 2.92 3.55 10.98
CA TYR A 51 2.04 2.43 10.65
C TYR A 51 2.61 1.08 11.05
N GLN A 52 3.92 0.86 10.90
CA GLN A 52 4.58 -0.38 11.33
C GLN A 52 4.49 -0.56 12.85
N VAL A 53 4.66 0.52 13.62
CA VAL A 53 4.47 0.51 15.08
C VAL A 53 3.02 0.15 15.43
N TYR A 54 2.04 0.82 14.80
CA TYR A 54 0.61 0.51 14.97
C TYR A 54 0.30 -0.97 14.67
N LEU A 55 0.78 -1.50 13.54
CA LEU A 55 0.55 -2.90 13.15
C LEU A 55 1.14 -3.92 14.14
N THR A 56 2.17 -3.54 14.89
CA THR A 56 2.86 -4.42 15.83
C THR A 56 2.26 -4.36 17.24
N ASN A 57 1.75 -3.20 17.65
CA ASN A 57 1.38 -2.94 19.04
C ASN A 57 -0.12 -2.83 19.30
N GLU A 58 -0.91 -2.44 18.29
CA GLU A 58 -2.30 -2.00 18.49
C GLU A 58 -3.33 -2.79 17.67
N LYS A 59 -2.88 -3.71 16.82
CA LYS A 59 -3.73 -4.48 15.91
C LYS A 59 -3.90 -5.93 16.35
#